data_AF-A0A1Q5KID8-F1
#
_entry.id   AF-A0A1Q5KID8-F1
#
_cell.length_a   1.000
_cell.length_b   1.000
_cell.length_c   1.000
_cell.angle_alpha   90.00
_cell.angle_beta   90.00
_cell.angle_gamma   90.00
#
_symmetry.space_group_name_H-M   'P 1'
#
loop_
_entity.id
_entity.type
_entity.pdbx_description
1 polymer ?
#
loop_
_entity_poly.entity_id
_entity_poly.type
_entity_poly.pdbx_seq_one_letter_code
_entity_poly.pdbx_strand_id
1 'polypeptide(L)' 'MKWLLTVPAGTDLGHLAARLATVGVTLLDGDPVPQGDDELVVQAEGPHDLPARVAGLGLPVEAYPSSEFDDFGPGG' A
#
# COMPACT_ATOMS: atom_id res chain seq x y z
N MET A 1 -0.41 12.44 2.35
CA MET A 1 0.15 11.62 3.45
C MET A 1 0.77 10.40 2.83
N LYS A 2 1.90 9.93 3.37
CA LYS A 2 2.52 8.69 2.93
C LYS A 2 1.86 7.49 3.59
N TRP A 3 1.72 6.42 2.82
CA TRP A 3 1.03 5.19 3.15
C TRP A 3 1.85 4.01 2.66
N LEU A 4 1.68 2.88 3.32
CA LEU A 4 2.21 1.60 2.93
C LEU A 4 1.04 0.71 2.59
N LEU A 5 1.09 0.11 1.41
CA LEU A 5 0.03 -0.75 0.89
C LEU A 5 0.57 -2.17 0.84
N THR A 6 -0.05 -3.08 1.60
CA THR A 6 0.24 -4.51 1.51
C THR A 6 -0.66 -5.11 0.43
N VAL A 7 -0.05 -5.82 -0.52
CA VAL A 7 -0.70 -6.42 -1.67
C VAL A 7 -0.17 -7.83 -1.91
N PRO A 8 -0.95 -8.75 -2.50
CA PRO A 8 -0.47 -10.10 -2.83
C PRO A 8 0.74 -10.08 -3.76
N ALA A 9 1.72 -10.95 -3.52
CA ALA A 9 2.86 -11.21 -4.40
C ALA A 9 2.34 -11.81 -5.71
N GLY A 10 2.44 -11.03 -6.79
CA GLY A 10 1.80 -11.35 -8.09
C GLY A 10 0.70 -10.38 -8.48
N THR A 11 0.35 -9.42 -7.62
CA THR A 11 -0.47 -8.28 -8.00
C THR A 11 0.25 -7.45 -9.05
N ASP A 12 -0.44 -7.13 -10.14
CA ASP A 12 0.08 -6.22 -11.15
C ASP A 12 0.09 -4.79 -10.60
N LEU A 13 1.27 -4.32 -10.21
CA LEU A 13 1.46 -2.99 -9.60
C LEU A 13 1.07 -1.86 -10.56
N GLY A 14 1.20 -2.06 -11.87
CA GLY A 14 0.77 -1.08 -12.87
C GLY A 14 -0.75 -0.91 -12.90
N HIS A 15 -1.49 -2.01 -12.88
CA HIS A 15 -2.95 -2.01 -12.81
C HIS A 15 -3.43 -1.46 -11.47
N LEU A 16 -2.77 -1.86 -10.38
CA LEU A 16 -3.04 -1.33 -9.05
C LEU A 16 -2.83 0.20 -9.02
N ALA A 17 -1.73 0.71 -9.57
CA ALA A 17 -1.47 2.15 -9.67
C ALA A 17 -2.61 2.88 -10.36
N ALA A 18 -3.07 2.35 -11.51
CA ALA A 18 -4.16 2.94 -12.27
C ALA A 18 -5.47 2.97 -11.48
N ARG A 19 -5.78 1.91 -10.72
CA ARG A 19 -6.97 1.85 -9.85
C ARG A 19 -6.86 2.82 -8.68
N LEU A 20 -5.72 2.86 -8.01
CA LEU A 20 -5.45 3.78 -6.91
C LEU A 20 -5.51 5.24 -7.36
N ALA A 21 -5.04 5.55 -8.56
CA ALA A 21 -5.14 6.88 -9.14
C ALA A 21 -6.60 7.37 -9.26
N THR A 22 -7.56 6.47 -9.51
CA THR A 22 -9.00 6.83 -9.58
C THR A 22 -9.57 7.35 -8.25
N VAL A 23 -8.95 6.97 -7.13
CA VAL A 23 -9.34 7.41 -5.78
C VAL A 23 -8.42 8.48 -5.21
N GLY A 24 -7.51 9.03 -6.03
CA GLY A 24 -6.57 10.07 -5.64
C GLY A 24 -5.37 9.55 -4.86
N VAL A 25 -4.97 8.30 -5.10
CA VAL A 25 -3.78 7.67 -4.52
C VAL A 25 -2.73 7.51 -5.61
N THR A 26 -1.50 7.91 -5.30
CA THR A 26 -0.35 7.81 -6.19
C THR A 26 0.61 6.79 -5.60
N LEU A 27 0.87 5.69 -6.30
CA LEU A 27 1.98 4.80 -5.92
C LEU A 27 3.30 5.56 -6.08
N LEU A 28 4.14 5.47 -5.06
CA LEU A 28 5.47 6.08 -5.07
C LEU A 28 6.44 5.13 -5.77
N ASP A 29 7.34 5.71 -6.55
CA ASP A 29 8.41 4.97 -7.22
C ASP A 29 9.41 4.51 -6.15
N GLY A 30 9.29 3.24 -5.76
CA GLY A 30 10.11 2.58 -4.76
C GLY A 30 9.98 1.08 -4.91
N ASP A 31 11.04 0.35 -4.58
CA ASP A 31 11.04 -1.09 -4.71
C ASP A 31 9.99 -1.72 -3.78
N PRO A 32 9.12 -2.60 -4.31
CA PRO A 32 8.21 -3.37 -3.48
C PRO A 32 9.02 -4.22 -2.49
N VAL A 33 8.67 -4.12 -1.22
CA VAL A 33 9.32 -4.88 -0.15
C VAL A 33 8.52 -6.16 0.07
N PRO A 34 9.09 -7.36 -0.15
CA PRO A 34 8.37 -8.60 0.14
C PRO A 34 8.09 -8.72 1.65
N GLN A 35 6.81 -8.93 1.99
CA GLN A 35 6.34 -9.19 3.34
C GLN A 35 5.94 -10.67 3.41
N GLY A 36 6.91 -11.55 3.63
CA GLY A 36 6.70 -13.00 3.58
C GLY A 36 6.74 -13.57 2.15
N ASP A 37 6.17 -14.77 1.96
CA ASP A 37 6.25 -15.53 0.71
C ASP A 37 5.21 -15.07 -0.34
N ASP A 38 4.07 -14.52 0.10
CA ASP A 38 2.90 -14.25 -0.77
C ASP A 38 2.42 -12.79 -0.72
N GLU A 39 3.16 -11.85 -0.10
CA GLU A 39 2.77 -10.45 0.00
C GLU A 39 3.93 -9.49 -0.31
N LEU A 40 3.57 -8.30 -0.79
CA LEU A 40 4.45 -7.20 -1.16
C LEU A 40 3.92 -5.91 -0.53
N VAL A 41 4.82 -5.13 0.04
CA VAL A 41 4.54 -3.81 0.58
C VAL A 41 5.06 -2.78 -0.38
N VAL A 42 4.17 -1.87 -0.80
CA VAL A 42 4.50 -0.76 -1.69
C VAL A 42 4.18 0.57 -1.03
N GLN A 43 4.97 1.58 -1.36
CA GLN A 43 4.73 2.93 -0.86
C GLN A 43 3.73 3.66 -1.74
N ALA A 44 2.83 4.41 -1.11
CA ALA A 44 1.85 5.24 -1.79
C ALA A 44 1.70 6.59 -1.09
N GLU A 45 1.22 7.58 -1.82
CA GLU A 45 0.80 8.85 -1.28
C GLU A 45 -0.69 9.07 -1.58
N GLY A 46 -1.44 9.53 -0.58
CA GLY A 46 -2.85 9.80 -0.77
C GLY A 46 -3.52 10.51 0.41
N PRO A 47 -4.85 10.61 0.38
CA PRO A 47 -5.66 11.27 1.40
C PRO A 47 -5.63 10.52 2.73
N HIS A 48 -6.13 11.14 3.80
CA HIS A 48 -6.17 10.52 5.13
C HIS A 48 -7.15 9.33 5.21
N ASP A 49 -8.24 9.36 4.43
CA ASP A 49 -9.20 8.25 4.29
C ASP A 49 -8.78 7.19 3.25
N LEU A 50 -7.49 7.06 2.93
CA LEU A 50 -7.01 6.06 1.98
C LEU A 50 -7.54 4.65 2.25
N PRO A 51 -7.47 4.08 3.47
CA PRO A 51 -7.99 2.75 3.75
C PRO A 51 -9.48 2.58 3.41
N ALA A 52 -10.31 3.58 3.71
CA ALA A 52 -11.74 3.53 3.35
C ALA A 52 -11.96 3.56 1.83
N ARG A 53 -11.15 4.32 1.09
CA ARG A 53 -11.21 4.39 -0.37
C ARG A 53 -10.77 3.09 -1.03
N VAL A 54 -9.68 2.50 -0.56
CA VAL A 54 -9.16 1.23 -1.07
C VAL A 54 -10.13 0.09 -0.76
N ALA A 55 -10.70 0.05 0.45
CA ALA A 55 -11.76 -0.90 0.79
C ALA A 55 -12.97 -0.77 -0.16
N GLY A 56 -13.33 0.46 -0.53
CA GLY A 56 -14.38 0.74 -1.52
C GLY A 56 -14.08 0.24 -2.94
N LEU A 57 -12.81 0.00 -3.29
CA LEU A 57 -12.42 -0.57 -4.58
C LEU A 57 -12.60 -2.10 -4.64
N GLY A 58 -12.80 -2.76 -3.49
CA GLY A 58 -12.90 -4.22 -3.41
C GLY A 58 -11.58 -4.93 -3.79
N LEU A 59 -10.45 -4.24 -3.65
CA LEU A 59 -9.13 -4.80 -3.88
C LEU A 59 -8.63 -5.47 -2.59
N PRO A 60 -7.90 -6.59 -2.67
CA PRO A 60 -7.25 -7.22 -1.53
C PRO A 60 -5.98 -6.41 -1.16
N VAL A 61 -6.16 -5.16 -0.76
CA VAL A 61 -5.07 -4.23 -0.45
C VAL A 61 -5.32 -3.61 0.91
N GLU A 62 -4.35 -3.72 1.79
CA GLU A 62 -4.40 -3.12 3.13
C GLU A 62 -3.54 -1.87 3.16
N ALA A 63 -4.06 -0.80 3.75
CA ALA A 63 -3.42 0.50 3.76
C ALA A 63 -3.06 0.94 5.18
N TYR A 64 -1.77 1.08 5.43
CA TYR A 64 -1.21 1.49 6.71
C TYR A 64 -0.56 2.87 6.60
N PRO A 65 -0.74 3.77 7.57
CA PRO A 65 0.02 5.01 7.62
C PRO A 65 1.51 4.67 7.68
N SER A 66 2.34 5.35 6.89
CA SER A 66 3.79 5.08 6.85
C SER A 66 4.50 5.32 8.20
N SER A 67 3.84 6.00 9.14
CA SER A 67 4.31 6.19 10.52
C SER A 67 4.25 4.93 11.38
N GLU A 68 3.47 3.91 11.00
CA GLU A 68 3.36 2.66 11.79
C GLU A 68 4.49 1.65 11.50
N PHE A 69 5.25 1.82 10.41
CA PHE A 69 6.39 0.92 10.10
C PHE A 69 7.66 1.25 10.89
N ASP A 70 7.74 2.42 11.54
CA ASP A 70 8.83 2.74 12.46
C ASP A 70 8.80 1.84 13.71
N ASP A 71 7.63 1.24 14.03
CA ASP A 71 7.42 0.34 15.17
C ASP A 71 7.75 -1.14 14.86
N PHE A 72 7.92 -1.51 13.58
CA PHE A 72 8.37 -2.85 13.16
C PHE A 72 9.90 -3.01 13.15
N GLY A 73 10.65 -2.04 13.68
CA GLY A 73 12.07 -2.20 13.99
C GLY A 73 12.28 -3.22 15.13
N PRO A 74 13.35 -4.03 15.12
CA PRO A 74 13.52 -5.13 16.08
C PRO A 74 13.74 -4.57 17.50
N GLY A 75 12.67 -4.49 18.29
CA GLY A 75 12.73 -3.90 19.62
C GLY A 75 11.47 -4.15 20.45
N GLY A 76 11.08 -5.41 20.63
CA GLY A 76 10.06 -5.87 21.56
C GLY A 76 10.46 -7.16 22.24
#